data_AF-A0A940U7J1-F1
#
_entry.id   AF-A0A940U7J1-F1
#
_cell.length_a   1.000
_cell.length_b   1.000
_cell.length_c   1.000
_cell.angle_alpha   90.00
_cell.angle_beta   90.00
_cell.angle_gamma   90.00
#
_symmetry.space_group_name_H-M   'P 1'
#
loop_
_entity.id
_entity.type
_entity.pdbx_description
1 polymer ?
#
loop_
_entity_poly.entity_id
_entity_poly.type
_entity_poly.pdbx_seq_one_letter_code
_entity_poly.pdbx_strand_id
1 'polypeptide(L)' 'MLCLPEKPNVGQRLKMEVFYYFDYELTRFIATGEVVWAEKSQDSPTEYQGALEFVDLSLRDFEKLKNFLGKIFY' A
#
# COMPACT_ATOMS: atom_id res chain seq x y z
N MET A 1 1.26 -5.65 -0.19
CA MET A 1 1.33 -6.18 1.18
C MET A 1 2.00 -5.12 2.04
N LEU A 2 1.40 -4.77 3.17
CA LEU A 2 2.00 -3.89 4.18
C LEU A 2 2.67 -4.73 5.25
N CYS A 3 3.81 -4.28 5.76
CA CYS A 3 4.40 -4.77 7.00
C CYS A 3 4.35 -3.66 8.03
N LEU A 4 3.70 -3.90 9.17
CA LEU A 4 3.54 -2.92 10.24
C LEU A 4 4.10 -3.50 11.56
N PRO A 5 4.78 -2.67 12.37
CA PRO A 5 5.26 -3.09 13.69
C PRO A 5 4.12 -3.28 14.70
N GLU A 6 2.99 -2.59 14.48
CA GLU A 6 1.79 -2.69 15.29
C GLU A 6 0.69 -3.43 14.54
N LYS A 7 -0.14 -4.18 15.27
CA LYS A 7 -1.27 -4.92 14.68
C LYS A 7 -2.30 -3.94 14.13
N PRO A 8 -2.52 -3.88 12.80
CA PRO A 8 -3.62 -3.09 12.27
C PRO A 8 -4.96 -3.79 12.51
N ASN A 9 -6.02 -3.02 12.75
CA ASN A 9 -7.37 -3.56 12.84
C ASN A 9 -8.01 -3.60 11.45
N VAL A 10 -8.70 -4.69 11.11
CA VAL A 10 -9.54 -4.74 9.89
C VAL A 10 -10.65 -3.69 10.00
N GLY A 11 -10.86 -2.92 8.94
CA GLY A 11 -11.74 -1.74 8.89
C GLY A 11 -11.06 -0.44 9.35
N GLN A 12 -9.81 -0.49 9.84
CA GLN A 12 -9.07 0.71 10.19
C GLN A 12 -8.67 1.48 8.94
N ARG A 13 -8.91 2.79 8.94
CA ARG A 13 -8.44 3.69 7.88
C ARG A 13 -7.07 4.25 8.21
N LEU A 14 -6.16 4.12 7.27
CA LEU A 14 -4.78 4.60 7.36
C LEU A 14 -4.55 5.62 6.26
N LYS A 15 -4.06 6.81 6.66
CA LYS A 15 -3.50 7.77 5.72
C LYS A 15 -2.03 7.43 5.51
N MET A 16 -1.63 7.31 4.26
CA MET A 16 -0.28 6.89 3.89
C MET A 16 0.28 7.77 2.78
N GLU A 17 1.60 7.96 2.81
CA GLU A 17 2.36 8.47 1.68
C GLU A 17 3.07 7.27 1.04
N VAL A 18 2.78 7.02 -0.23
CA VAL A 18 3.33 5.90 -0.99
C VAL A 18 4.45 6.42 -1.88
N PHE A 19 5.57 5.72 -1.86
CA PHE A 19 6.75 6.01 -2.67
C PHE A 19 7.10 4.82 -3.53
N TYR A 20 7.40 5.04 -4.81
CA TYR A 20 7.91 4.02 -5.71
C TYR A 20 8.83 4.63 -6.76
N TYR A 21 9.83 3.87 -7.19
CA TYR A 21 10.71 4.26 -8.29
C TYR A 21 10.15 3.78 -9.63
N PHE A 22 10.11 4.67 -10.61
CA PHE A 22 9.64 4.37 -11.95
C PHE A 22 10.41 5.18 -12.98
N ASP A 23 10.96 4.53 -14.00
CA ASP A 23 11.75 5.17 -15.08
C ASP A 23 12.82 6.15 -14.54
N TYR A 24 13.54 5.76 -13.47
CA TYR A 24 14.54 6.58 -12.75
C TYR A 24 14.00 7.79 -11.99
N GLU A 25 12.68 7.98 -11.93
CA GLU A 25 12.03 9.01 -11.14
C GLU A 25 11.41 8.43 -9.85
N LEU A 26 11.58 9.13 -8.72
CA LEU A 26 10.87 8.82 -7.48
C LEU A 26 9.47 9.42 -7.56
N THR A 27 8.45 8.56 -7.73
CA THR A 27 7.06 8.98 -7.66
C THR A 27 6.56 8.86 -6.23
N ARG A 28 5.74 9.84 -5.83
CA ARG A 28 5.03 9.83 -4.55
C ARG A 28 3.57 10.25 -4.71
N PHE A 29 2.71 9.70 -3.86
CA PHE A 29 1.33 10.17 -3.72
C PHE A 29 0.82 9.94 -2.29
N ILE A 30 -0.18 10.70 -1.89
CA ILE A 30 -0.88 10.52 -0.62
C ILE A 30 -2.18 9.78 -0.91
N ALA A 31 -2.49 8.77 -0.11
CA ALA A 31 -3.72 8.01 -0.21
C ALA A 31 -4.30 7.72 1.19
N THR A 32 -5.59 7.42 1.21
CA THR A 32 -6.23 6.78 2.37
C THR A 32 -6.65 5.38 1.96
N GLY A 33 -6.29 4.39 2.77
CA GLY A 33 -6.67 3.00 2.57
C GLY A 33 -7.35 2.43 3.81
N GLU A 34 -8.23 1.46 3.60
CA GLU A 34 -8.86 0.69 4.66
C GLU A 34 -8.20 -0.68 4.74
N VAL A 35 -7.86 -1.12 5.94
CA VAL A 35 -7.26 -2.44 6.17
C VAL A 35 -8.33 -3.51 5.96
N VAL A 36 -8.16 -4.34 4.93
CA VAL A 36 -9.11 -5.41 4.59
C VAL A 36 -8.67 -6.78 5.09
N TRP A 37 -7.39 -6.91 5.45
CA TRP A 37 -6.81 -8.14 5.98
C TRP A 37 -5.57 -7.82 6.82
N ALA A 38 -5.39 -8.58 7.90
CA ALA A 38 -4.26 -8.45 8.80
C ALA A 38 -3.95 -9.79 9.49
N GLU A 39 -2.70 -10.21 9.48
CA GLU A 39 -2.22 -11.39 10.20
C GLU A 39 -0.83 -11.17 10.79
N LYS A 40 -0.42 -12.07 11.69
CA LYS A 40 0.94 -12.06 12.22
C LYS A 40 1.88 -12.60 11.15
N SER A 41 2.97 -11.88 10.86
CA SER A 41 3.96 -12.31 9.88
C SER A 41 4.54 -13.67 10.28
N GLN A 42 4.63 -14.61 9.33
CA GLN A 42 5.33 -15.88 9.56
C GLN A 42 6.85 -15.68 9.59
N ASP A 43 7.34 -14.67 8.86
CA ASP A 43 8.77 -14.38 8.68
C ASP A 43 9.35 -13.51 9.80
N SER A 44 8.50 -12.88 10.62
CA SER A 44 8.93 -12.02 11.72
C SER A 44 7.97 -12.13 12.91
N PRO A 45 8.45 -12.52 14.10
CA PRO A 45 7.61 -12.68 15.28
C PRO A 45 7.05 -11.36 15.82
N THR A 46 7.59 -10.23 15.36
CA THR A 46 7.27 -8.87 15.81
C THR A 46 6.50 -8.04 14.79
N GLU A 47 6.30 -8.54 13.57
CA GLU A 47 5.63 -7.78 12.51
C GLU A 47 4.26 -8.38 12.18
N TYR A 48 3.38 -7.51 11.70
CA TYR A 48 2.09 -7.88 11.14
C TYR A 48 2.11 -7.62 9.65
N GLN A 49 1.60 -8.59 8.89
CA GLN A 49 1.34 -8.41 7.47
C GLN A 49 -0.12 -8.00 7.28
N GLY A 50 -0.35 -7.14 6.30
CA GLY A 50 -1.68 -6.66 6.00
C GLY A 50 -1.90 -6.35 4.53
N ALA A 51 -3.17 -6.22 4.18
CA ALA A 51 -3.62 -5.71 2.91
C ALA A 51 -4.56 -4.54 3.14
N LEU A 52 -4.48 -3.57 2.23
CA LEU A 52 -5.31 -2.38 2.23
C LEU A 52 -6.05 -2.27 0.91
N GLU A 53 -7.26 -1.77 0.98
CA GLU A 53 -8.01 -1.27 -0.18
C GLU A 53 -7.92 0.26 -0.19
N PHE A 54 -7.56 0.86 -1.31
CA PHE A 54 -7.56 2.32 -1.43
C PHE A 54 -9.00 2.84 -1.44
N VAL A 55 -9.35 3.66 -0.44
CA VAL A 55 -10.67 4.29 -0.33
C VAL A 55 -10.67 5.74 -0.79
N ASP A 56 -9.49 6.38 -0.78
CA ASP A 56 -9.28 7.72 -1.33
C ASP A 56 -7.91 7.76 -2.03
N LEU A 57 -7.96 7.86 -3.36
CA LEU A 57 -6.81 8.01 -4.24
C LEU A 57 -7.26 8.84 -5.44
N SER A 58 -6.49 9.88 -5.79
CA SER A 58 -6.82 10.71 -6.95
C SER A 58 -6.80 9.88 -8.23
N LEU A 59 -7.70 10.17 -9.18
CA LEU A 59 -7.73 9.47 -10.47
C LEU A 59 -6.37 9.56 -11.21
N ARG A 60 -5.70 10.71 -11.07
CA ARG A 60 -4.36 10.92 -11.65
C ARG A 60 -3.33 9.95 -11.06
N ASP A 61 -3.33 9.77 -9.75
CA ASP A 61 -2.36 8.90 -9.07
C ASP A 61 -2.73 7.42 -9.26
N PHE A 62 -4.03 7.10 -9.34
CA PHE A 62 -4.50 5.77 -9.71
C PHE A 62 -4.02 5.35 -11.11
N GLU A 63 -4.18 6.21 -12.12
CA GLU A 63 -3.72 5.90 -13.48
C GLU A 63 -2.19 5.76 -13.55
N LYS A 64 -1.44 6.59 -12.80
CA LYS A 64 0.03 6.43 -12.68
C LYS A 64 0.39 5.09 -12.07
N LEU A 65 -0.23 4.74 -10.94
CA LEU A 65 0.01 3.47 -10.26
C LEU A 65 -0.35 2.28 -11.14
N LYS A 66 -1.47 2.34 -11.86
CA LYS A 66 -1.90 1.32 -12.81
C LYS A 66 -0.89 1.14 -13.95
N ASN A 67 -0.39 2.23 -14.52
CA ASN A 67 0.65 2.18 -15.56
C ASN A 67 1.96 1.59 -15.03
N PHE A 68 2.35 1.96 -13.81
CA PHE A 68 3.52 1.38 -13.13
C PHE A 68 3.38 -0.13 -12.96
N LEU A 69 2.27 -0.59 -12.38
CA LEU A 69 2.02 -2.02 -12.17
C LEU A 69 1.94 -2.77 -13.50
N GLY A 70 1.32 -2.17 -14.53
CA GLY A 70 1.25 -2.75 -15.87
C GLY A 70 2.61 -3.05 -16.50
N LYS A 71 3.64 -2.25 -16.21
CA LYS A 71 5.03 -2.47 -16.69
C LYS A 71 5.85 -3.44 -15.83
N ILE A 72 5.37 -3.81 -14.64
CA ILE A 72 6.05 -4.80 -13.78
C ILE A 72 5.57 -6.22 -14.10
N PHE A 73 4.27 -6.36 -14.40
CA PHE A 73 3.65 -7.67 -14.61
C PHE A 73 3.58 -8.10 -16.08
N TYR A 74 4.12 -7.30 -17.01
CA TYR A 74 4.29 -7.60 -18.43
C TYR A 74 5.71 -7.23 -18.87
#